data_AF-A0A1F3VN41-F1
#
_entry.id   AF-A0A1F3VN41-F1
#
_cell.length_a   1.000
_cell.length_b   1.000
_cell.length_c   1.000
_cell.angle_alpha   90.00
_cell.angle_beta   90.00
_cell.angle_gamma   90.00
#
_symmetry.space_group_name_H-M   'P 1'
#
loop_
_entity.id
_entity.type
_entity.pdbx_description
1 polymer ?
#
loop_
_entity_poly.entity_id
_entity_poly.type
_entity_poly.pdbx_seq_one_letter_code
_entity_poly.pdbx_strand_id
1 'polypeptide(L)'
;MARRSRDWEEGLSKDLKRTIKARKEFFLALLDEGYEWREALDKIVKLVGVKEYCEFIGDIKPSNLLNQLNSDSNITIETLERLTKPLGIELTFRDKSKDKNVA
;
A
#
# COMPACT_ATOMS: atom_id res chain seq x y z
N MET A 1 16.33 22.01 4.84
CA MET A 1 16.09 20.68 5.44
C MET A 1 17.20 19.75 4.97
N ALA A 2 17.81 19.00 5.89
CA ALA A 2 19.14 18.41 5.70
C ALA A 2 19.19 17.40 4.55
N ARG A 3 20.21 17.50 3.68
CA ARG A 3 20.44 16.59 2.51
C ARG A 3 20.19 15.11 2.83
N ARG A 4 20.56 14.67 4.03
CA ARG A 4 20.37 13.30 4.55
C ARG A 4 18.93 12.78 4.46
N SER A 5 17.91 13.58 4.76
CA SER A 5 16.52 13.09 4.70
C SER A 5 16.04 12.90 3.26
N ARG A 6 16.48 13.78 2.35
CA ARG A 6 16.18 13.67 0.92
C ARG A 6 16.87 12.45 0.29
N ASP A 7 18.13 12.22 0.63
CA ASP A 7 18.90 11.08 0.12
C ASP A 7 18.31 9.74 0.62
N TRP A 8 17.79 9.73 1.86
CA TRP A 8 17.09 8.58 2.44
C TRP A 8 15.78 8.27 1.70
N GLU A 9 14.91 9.27 1.50
CA GLU A 9 13.65 9.10 0.78
C GLU A 9 13.87 8.65 -0.67
N GLU A 10 14.90 9.17 -1.33
CA GLU A 10 15.26 8.76 -2.69
C GLU A 10 15.79 7.31 -2.74
N GLY A 11 16.60 6.90 -1.76
CA GLY A 11 17.04 5.50 -1.61
C GLY A 11 15.86 4.55 -1.41
N LEU A 12 14.97 4.87 -0.47
CA LEU A 12 13.78 4.08 -0.19
C LEU A 12 12.85 4.00 -1.41
N SER A 13 12.64 5.11 -2.12
CA SER A 13 11.86 5.13 -3.37
C SER A 13 12.43 4.16 -4.41
N LYS A 14 13.75 4.14 -4.61
CA LYS A 14 14.42 3.23 -5.55
C LYS A 14 14.20 1.78 -5.17
N ASP A 15 14.31 1.44 -3.89
CA ASP A 15 14.11 0.06 -3.42
C ASP A 15 12.66 -0.40 -3.58
N LEU A 16 11.70 0.47 -3.23
CA LEU A 16 10.28 0.21 -3.40
C LEU A 16 9.86 0.09 -4.87
N LYS A 17 10.51 0.79 -5.80
CA LYS A 17 10.28 0.61 -7.25
C LYS A 17 10.84 -0.73 -7.74
N ARG A 18 11.98 -1.16 -7.20
CA ARG A 18 12.76 -2.29 -7.73
C ARG A 18 12.15 -3.66 -7.45
N THR A 19 11.57 -3.88 -6.28
CA THR A 19 11.12 -5.23 -5.89
C THR A 19 9.76 -5.26 -5.20
N ILE A 20 8.98 -6.31 -5.49
CA ILE A 20 7.74 -6.63 -4.76
C ILE A 20 8.05 -6.88 -3.28
N LYS A 21 9.18 -7.54 -2.99
CA LYS A 21 9.60 -7.86 -1.63
C LYS A 21 9.77 -6.60 -0.76
N ALA A 22 10.46 -5.57 -1.26
CA ALA A 22 10.64 -4.32 -0.54
C ALA A 22 9.31 -3.64 -0.22
N ARG A 23 8.37 -3.61 -1.18
CA ARG A 23 7.03 -3.06 -0.96
C ARG A 23 6.25 -3.85 0.07
N LYS A 24 6.34 -5.18 0.04
CA LYS A 24 5.69 -6.07 1.01
C LYS A 24 6.20 -5.84 2.42
N GLU A 25 7.51 -5.88 2.62
CA GLU A 25 8.14 -5.72 3.93
C GLU A 25 7.85 -4.34 4.50
N PHE A 26 7.92 -3.30 3.67
CA PHE A 26 7.59 -1.95 4.09
C PHE A 26 6.10 -1.78 4.45
N PHE A 27 5.20 -2.38 3.66
CA PHE A 27 3.76 -2.37 3.97
C PHE A 27 3.46 -3.04 5.31
N LEU A 28 4.03 -4.23 5.55
CA LEU A 28 3.83 -4.96 6.80
C LEU A 28 4.42 -4.20 8.00
N ALA A 29 5.61 -3.60 7.84
CA ALA A 29 6.20 -2.77 8.89
C ALA A 29 5.30 -1.59 9.28
N LEU A 30 4.64 -0.94 8.31
CA LEU A 30 3.68 0.13 8.61
C LEU A 30 2.45 -0.39 9.37
N LEU A 31 1.94 -1.57 9.04
CA LEU A 31 0.85 -2.18 9.80
C LEU A 31 1.26 -2.50 11.24
N ASP A 32 2.49 -3.03 11.43
CA ASP A 32 3.05 -3.33 12.74
C ASP A 32 3.28 -2.05 13.58
N GLU A 33 3.58 -0.92 12.94
CA GLU A 33 3.65 0.41 13.55
C GLU A 33 2.26 1.00 13.89
N GLY A 34 1.17 0.32 13.50
CA GLY A 34 -0.20 0.72 13.82
C GLY A 34 -0.87 1.61 12.78
N TYR A 35 -0.31 1.72 11.57
CA TYR A 35 -0.99 2.40 10.47
C TYR A 35 -2.13 1.54 9.93
N GLU A 36 -3.24 2.19 9.56
CA GLU A 36 -4.31 1.53 8.83
C GLU A 36 -3.84 1.14 7.42
N TRP A 37 -4.40 0.06 6.86
CA TRP A 37 -3.94 -0.46 5.57
C TRP A 37 -4.00 0.56 4.42
N ARG A 38 -4.98 1.48 4.45
CA ARG A 38 -5.11 2.57 3.47
C ARG A 38 -3.99 3.59 3.61
N GLU A 39 -3.66 3.96 4.84
CA GLU A 39 -2.58 4.91 5.13
C GLU A 39 -1.22 4.32 4.76
N ALA A 40 -1.02 3.04 5.08
CA ALA A 40 0.18 2.31 4.71
C ALA A 40 0.36 2.25 3.19
N LEU A 41 -0.72 1.96 2.46
CA LEU A 41 -0.73 1.93 1.01
C LEU A 41 -0.49 3.33 0.40
N ASP A 42 -1.12 4.37 0.94
CA ASP A 42 -0.91 5.75 0.51
C ASP A 42 0.54 6.21 0.67
N LYS A 43 1.20 5.87 1.78
CA LYS A 43 2.63 6.14 1.99
C LYS A 43 3.49 5.46 0.93
N ILE A 44 3.21 4.20 0.61
CA ILE A 44 3.92 3.47 -0.45
C ILE A 44 3.70 4.14 -1.79
N VAL A 45 2.45 4.47 -2.13
CA VAL A 45 2.09 5.14 -3.39
C VAL A 45 2.82 6.48 -3.53
N LYS A 46 2.95 7.24 -2.44
CA LYS A 46 3.70 8.52 -2.44
C LYS A 46 5.21 8.33 -2.60
N LEU A 47 5.79 7.31 -1.95
CA LEU A 47 7.23 7.02 -2.05
C LEU A 47 7.61 6.41 -3.40
N VAL A 48 6.78 5.53 -3.96
CA VAL A 48 6.94 4.98 -5.30
C VAL A 48 6.62 6.04 -6.36
N GLY A 49 5.69 6.94 -6.08
CA GLY A 49 5.14 7.87 -7.07
C GLY A 49 3.80 7.36 -7.60
N VAL A 50 2.82 8.25 -7.62
CA VAL A 50 1.42 7.90 -7.95
C VAL A 50 1.31 7.35 -9.37
N LYS A 51 2.05 7.92 -10.32
CA LYS A 51 2.02 7.49 -11.72
C LYS A 51 2.64 6.12 -11.90
N GLU A 52 3.82 5.91 -11.29
CA GLU A 52 4.53 4.64 -11.33
C GLU A 52 3.73 3.52 -10.64
N TYR A 53 3.02 3.84 -9.55
CA TYR A 53 2.15 2.86 -8.90
C TYR A 53 0.92 2.54 -9.75
N CYS A 54 0.33 3.53 -10.44
CA CYS A 54 -0.74 3.32 -11.41
C CYS A 54 -0.35 2.33 -12.51
N GLU A 55 0.89 2.41 -13.00
CA GLU A 55 1.43 1.46 -14.00
C GLU A 55 1.46 0.03 -13.45
N PHE A 56 1.84 -0.16 -12.18
CA PHE A 56 1.87 -1.49 -11.55
C PHE A 56 0.48 -2.16 -11.43
N ILE A 57 -0.59 -1.38 -11.34
CA ILE A 57 -1.97 -1.88 -11.12
C ILE A 57 -2.82 -1.93 -12.40
N GLY A 58 -2.19 -1.74 -13.56
CA GLY A 58 -2.84 -1.79 -14.87
C GLY A 58 -3.45 -0.45 -15.31
N ASP A 59 -2.65 0.62 -15.23
CA ASP A 59 -2.91 1.95 -15.80
C ASP A 59 -4.22 2.62 -15.36
N ILE A 60 -4.50 2.57 -14.06
CA ILE A 60 -5.61 3.34 -13.48
C ILE A 60 -5.25 4.83 -13.48
N LYS A 61 -6.22 5.72 -13.69
CA LYS A 61 -6.00 7.18 -13.56
C LYS A 61 -5.52 7.53 -12.14
N PRO A 62 -4.48 8.39 -11.98
CA PRO A 62 -3.97 8.81 -10.67
C PRO A 62 -5.03 9.35 -9.71
N SER A 63 -5.98 10.14 -10.22
CA SER A 63 -7.08 10.66 -9.40
C SER A 63 -8.00 9.56 -8.86
N ASN A 64 -8.25 8.51 -9.64
CA ASN A 64 -9.05 7.38 -9.20
C ASN A 64 -8.31 6.57 -8.13
N LEU A 65 -7.01 6.34 -8.30
CA LEU A 65 -6.18 5.69 -7.27
C LEU A 65 -6.25 6.47 -5.94
N LEU A 66 -6.02 7.78 -5.96
CA LEU A 66 -6.07 8.60 -4.75
C LEU A 66 -7.47 8.60 -4.11
N ASN A 67 -8.53 8.66 -4.92
CA ASN A 67 -9.90 8.56 -4.42
C ASN A 67 -10.18 7.21 -3.74
N GLN A 68 -9.63 6.12 -4.29
CA GLN A 68 -9.76 4.78 -3.74
C GLN A 68 -8.94 4.56 -2.47
N LEU A 69 -7.98 5.44 -2.15
CA LEU A 69 -7.20 5.38 -0.91
C LEU A 69 -7.84 6.19 0.22
N ASN A 70 -8.73 7.13 -0.10
CA ASN A 70 -9.49 7.87 0.92
C ASN A 70 -10.33 6.91 1.78
N SER A 71 -10.32 7.13 3.10
CA SER A 71 -11.01 6.29 4.10
C SER A 71 -12.50 6.08 3.82
N ASP A 72 -13.15 7.09 3.26
CA ASP A 72 -14.61 7.10 3.04
C ASP A 72 -15.02 6.43 1.72
N SER A 73 -14.05 5.99 0.92
CA SER A 73 -14.31 5.36 -0.37
C SER A 73 -14.81 3.91 -0.21
N ASN A 74 -15.94 3.60 -0.82
CA ASN A 74 -16.37 2.21 -0.97
C ASN A 74 -15.56 1.55 -2.10
N ILE A 75 -14.73 0.56 -1.73
CA ILE A 75 -13.84 -0.13 -2.65
C ILE A 75 -14.36 -1.52 -2.95
N THR A 76 -14.36 -1.91 -4.24
CA THR A 76 -14.70 -3.29 -4.62
C THR A 76 -13.55 -4.23 -4.29
N ILE A 77 -13.86 -5.52 -4.05
CA ILE A 77 -12.84 -6.55 -3.81
C ILE A 77 -11.85 -6.61 -4.97
N GLU A 78 -12.35 -6.59 -6.21
CA GLU A 78 -11.51 -6.57 -7.42
C GLU A 78 -10.52 -5.40 -7.42
N THR A 79 -10.98 -4.20 -7.04
CA THR A 79 -10.09 -3.03 -6.94
C THR A 79 -9.04 -3.24 -5.87
N LEU A 80 -9.43 -3.76 -4.71
CA LEU A 80 -8.51 -4.01 -3.60
C LEU A 80 -7.45 -5.05 -3.97
N GLU A 81 -7.83 -6.11 -4.70
CA GLU A 81 -6.88 -7.09 -5.26
C GLU A 81 -5.89 -6.43 -6.21
N ARG A 82 -6.37 -5.56 -7.11
CA ARG A 82 -5.50 -4.79 -8.01
C ARG A 82 -4.51 -3.92 -7.24
N LEU A 83 -4.96 -3.24 -6.19
CA LEU A 83 -4.12 -2.38 -5.36
C LEU A 83 -3.04 -3.14 -4.57
N THR A 84 -3.35 -4.36 -4.14
CA THR A 84 -2.47 -5.20 -3.32
C THR A 84 -1.55 -6.11 -4.13
N LYS A 85 -1.88 -6.36 -5.40
CA LYS A 85 -1.06 -7.17 -6.33
C LYS A 85 0.41 -6.71 -6.42
N PRO A 86 0.74 -5.41 -6.52
CA PRO A 86 2.14 -4.96 -6.54
C PRO A 86 2.91 -5.21 -5.25
N LEU A 87 2.20 -5.48 -4.14
CA LEU A 87 2.77 -5.83 -2.84
C LEU A 87 3.01 -7.34 -2.70
N GLY A 88 2.51 -8.17 -3.62
CA GLY A 88 2.62 -9.64 -3.47
C GLY A 88 1.90 -10.16 -2.22
N ILE A 89 0.73 -9.57 -1.95
CA ILE A 89 -0.17 -9.94 -0.85
C ILE A 89 -1.47 -10.44 -1.47
N GLU A 90 -2.01 -11.49 -0.88
CA GLU A 90 -3.29 -12.06 -1.26
C GLU A 90 -4.35 -11.65 -0.24
N LEU A 91 -5.56 -11.36 -0.73
CA LEU A 91 -6.69 -11.11 0.15
C LEU A 91 -7.26 -12.44 0.62
N THR A 92 -7.44 -12.56 1.93
CA THR A 92 -8.13 -13.69 2.54
C THR A 92 -9.28 -13.16 3.38
N PHE A 93 -10.35 -13.94 3.46
CA PHE A 93 -11.50 -13.62 4.29
C PHE A 93 -11.46 -14.47 5.55
N ARG A 94 -11.72 -13.83 6.69
CA ARG A 94 -11.90 -14.50 7.98
C ARG A 94 -13.29 -14.15 8.50
N ASP A 95 -14.00 -15.16 8.98
CA ASP A 95 -15.30 -14.96 9.61
C ASP A 95 -15.12 -14.32 10.99
N LYS A 96 -15.66 -13.10 11.16
CA LYS A 96 -15.63 -12.36 12.43
C LYS A 96 -16.30 -13.11 13.58
N SER A 97 -17.23 -14.04 13.29
CA SER A 97 -17.90 -14.83 14.31
C SER A 97 -16.94 -15.70 15.13
N LYS A 98 -15.79 -16.07 14.54
CA LYS A 98 -14.79 -16.96 15.15
C LYS A 98 -13.80 -16.26 16.09
N ASP A 99 -13.81 -14.93 16.17
CA ASP A 99 -12.89 -14.18 17.04
C ASP A 99 -13.39 -14.09 18.50
N LYS A 100 -14.61 -14.54 18.80
CA LYS A 100 -15.20 -14.47 20.15
C LYS A 100 -14.74 -15.55 21.14
N ASN A 101 -13.84 -16.47 20.76
CA ASN A 101 -13.39 -17.57 21.61
C ASN A 101 -11.90 -17.49 21.96
N VAL A 102 -11.44 -16.32 22.41
CA VAL A 102 -10.20 -16.20 23.18
C VAL A 102 -10.50 -15.28 24.37
N ALA A 103 -11.05 -15.86 25.42
CA ALA A 103 -11.12 -15.29 26.76
C ALA A 103 -10.39 -16.25 27.71
#